data_AF-A0A941HP50-F1
#
_entry.id   AF-A0A941HP50-F1
#
_cell.length_a   1.000
_cell.length_b   1.000
_cell.length_c   1.000
_cell.angle_alpha   90.00
_cell.angle_beta   90.00
_cell.angle_gamma   90.00
#
_symmetry.space_group_name_H-M   'P 1'
#
loop_
_entity.id
_entity.type
_entity.pdbx_description
1 polymer ?
#
loop_
_entity_poly.entity_id
_entity_poly.type
_entity_poly.pdbx_seq_one_letter_code
_entity_poly.pdbx_strand_id
1 'polypeptide(L)'
;MQTATPKRRLQTRQLTMVGLLSGISILLSVTPLGFIPIPPISPTIMHIPVIIGALIEGPLVGALIGAIFGLTSMIRAFTTPTVTSFIFWNPLISVGVRILIGVVSGYLYRALKNRKSGIAVSAFLGSMTNTVGVLGLAYLIYFEAFAKALGFTREAATLGLLSIAATNGIPEAVLSVLISVPVVLAYKKIKK
;
A
#
# COMPACT_ATOMS: atom_id res chain seq x y z
N MET A 1 37.21 -11.42 -14.09
CA MET A 1 36.46 -10.37 -14.81
C MET A 1 35.30 -9.94 -13.91
N GLN A 2 35.45 -8.85 -13.16
CA GLN A 2 34.39 -8.34 -12.28
C GLN A 2 33.38 -7.56 -13.14
N THR A 3 32.20 -8.12 -13.37
CA THR A 3 31.09 -7.40 -14.01
C THR A 3 30.59 -6.35 -13.04
N ALA A 4 31.09 -5.12 -13.15
CA ALA A 4 30.56 -3.99 -12.40
C ALA A 4 29.07 -3.82 -12.72
N THR A 5 28.21 -4.14 -11.77
CA THR A 5 26.77 -3.93 -11.86
C THR A 5 26.55 -2.43 -12.09
N PRO A 6 25.84 -2.00 -13.15
CA PRO A 6 25.64 -0.58 -13.39
C PRO A 6 24.87 0.02 -12.21
N LYS A 7 25.50 0.95 -11.47
CA LYS A 7 24.84 1.75 -10.42
C LYS A 7 23.66 2.47 -11.07
N ARG A 8 22.44 1.95 -10.88
CA ARG A 8 21.20 2.62 -11.30
C ARG A 8 21.06 3.93 -10.51
N ARG A 9 21.53 5.03 -11.08
CA ARG A 9 21.25 6.37 -10.55
C ARG A 9 19.76 6.66 -10.78
N LEU A 10 19.08 7.16 -9.75
CA LEU A 10 17.72 7.68 -9.92
C LEU A 10 17.78 8.85 -10.88
N GLN A 11 16.94 8.81 -11.90
CA GLN A 11 16.81 9.93 -12.82
C GLN A 11 16.07 11.07 -12.13
N THR A 12 16.36 12.34 -12.48
CA THR A 12 15.68 13.51 -11.89
C THR A 12 14.16 13.36 -11.92
N ARG A 13 13.61 12.85 -13.02
CA ARG A 13 12.18 12.52 -13.17
C ARG A 13 11.67 11.53 -12.11
N GLN A 14 12.43 10.49 -11.79
CA GLN A 14 12.05 9.51 -10.77
C GLN A 14 12.05 10.15 -9.38
N LEU A 15 13.03 11.02 -9.09
CA LEU A 15 13.07 11.75 -7.83
C LEU A 15 11.87 12.69 -7.68
N THR A 16 11.51 13.42 -8.74
CA THR A 16 10.30 14.26 -8.77
C THR A 16 9.03 13.45 -8.56
N MET A 17 8.90 12.28 -9.19
CA MET A 17 7.75 11.38 -9.01
C MET A 17 7.66 10.83 -7.58
N VAL A 18 8.79 10.44 -6.99
CA VAL A 18 8.84 10.07 -5.56
C VAL A 18 8.33 11.22 -4.71
N GLY A 19 8.86 12.44 -4.89
CA GLY A 19 8.44 13.61 -4.11
C GLY A 19 6.94 13.90 -4.25
N LEU A 20 6.42 13.94 -5.48
CA LEU A 20 5.02 14.22 -5.77
C LEU A 20 4.07 13.17 -5.17
N LEU A 21 4.30 11.88 -5.47
CA LEU A 21 3.42 10.80 -5.03
C LEU A 21 3.55 10.54 -3.52
N SER A 22 4.73 10.75 -2.94
CA SER A 22 4.90 10.73 -1.48
C SER A 22 4.17 11.89 -0.81
N GLY A 23 4.22 13.10 -1.39
CA GLY A 23 3.45 14.25 -0.90
C GLY A 23 1.94 13.96 -0.91
N ILE A 24 1.43 13.37 -1.99
CA ILE A 24 0.02 12.92 -2.06
C ILE A 24 -0.26 11.85 -1.01
N SER A 25 0.63 10.87 -0.85
CA SER A 25 0.48 9.79 0.16
C SER A 25 0.42 10.36 1.58
N ILE A 26 1.27 11.33 1.89
CA ILE A 26 1.28 12.03 3.19
C ILE A 26 -0.03 12.78 3.38
N LEU A 27 -0.47 13.54 2.38
CA LEU A 27 -1.71 14.30 2.43
C LEU A 27 -2.91 13.38 2.68
N LEU A 28 -3.05 12.29 1.92
CA LEU A 28 -4.10 11.28 2.13
C LEU A 28 -4.00 10.60 3.50
N SER A 29 -2.78 10.49 4.03
CA SER A 29 -2.51 9.87 5.32
C SER A 29 -2.89 10.77 6.50
N VAL A 30 -2.69 12.09 6.40
CA VAL A 30 -2.98 13.03 7.49
C VAL A 30 -4.36 13.66 7.40
N THR A 31 -5.01 13.56 6.24
CA THR A 31 -6.38 14.08 6.03
C THR A 31 -7.41 12.95 6.03
N PRO A 32 -8.69 13.24 6.28
CA PRO A 32 -9.77 12.25 6.16
C PRO A 32 -9.99 11.71 4.74
N LEU A 33 -9.36 12.34 3.72
CA LEU A 33 -9.50 11.97 2.31
C LEU A 33 -8.94 10.58 1.99
N GLY A 34 -8.11 10.02 2.86
CA GLY A 34 -7.59 8.65 2.72
C GLY A 34 -8.67 7.56 2.81
N PHE A 35 -9.88 7.91 3.27
CA PHE A 35 -11.02 7.02 3.39
C PHE A 35 -12.16 7.51 2.50
N ILE A 36 -12.77 6.62 1.73
CA ILE A 36 -14.03 6.92 1.04
C ILE A 36 -15.15 6.32 1.88
N PRO A 37 -15.93 7.12 2.65
CA PRO A 37 -17.00 6.59 3.47
C PRO A 37 -18.17 6.19 2.57
N ILE A 38 -18.26 4.90 2.23
CA ILE A 38 -19.38 4.32 1.47
C ILE A 38 -20.13 3.40 2.43
N PRO A 39 -21.21 3.84 3.11
CA PRO A 39 -21.96 2.98 4.02
C PRO A 39 -22.30 1.64 3.33
N PRO A 40 -21.93 0.46 3.86
CA PRO A 40 -21.53 0.14 5.24
C PRO A 40 -20.01 0.01 5.52
N ILE A 41 -19.12 0.34 4.58
CA ILE A 41 -17.66 0.10 4.66
C ILE A 41 -16.84 1.36 4.30
N SER A 42 -15.64 1.50 4.85
CA SER A 42 -14.77 2.66 4.57
C SER A 42 -13.47 2.22 3.88
N PRO A 43 -13.50 1.90 2.56
CA PRO A 43 -12.29 1.53 1.82
C PRO A 43 -11.26 2.64 1.83
N THR A 44 -9.99 2.26 1.99
CA THR A 44 -8.85 3.20 1.97
C THR A 44 -8.23 3.37 0.59
N ILE A 45 -7.80 4.58 0.28
CA ILE A 45 -7.04 4.91 -0.95
C ILE A 45 -5.58 5.27 -0.68
N MET A 46 -5.15 5.23 0.58
CA MET A 46 -3.83 5.73 1.00
C MET A 46 -2.65 5.02 0.33
N HIS A 47 -2.81 3.75 -0.06
CA HIS A 47 -1.75 2.95 -0.67
C HIS A 47 -1.71 3.10 -2.21
N ILE A 48 -2.70 3.75 -2.83
CA ILE A 48 -2.80 3.88 -4.29
C ILE A 48 -1.64 4.68 -4.91
N PRO A 49 -1.16 5.81 -4.34
CA PRO A 49 -0.02 6.52 -4.92
C PRO A 49 1.26 5.66 -4.97
N VAL A 50 1.46 4.77 -4.00
CA VAL A 50 2.57 3.79 -3.97
C VAL A 50 2.46 2.84 -5.17
N ILE A 51 1.26 2.29 -5.41
CA ILE A 51 0.97 1.42 -6.55
C ILE A 51 1.22 2.17 -7.86
N ILE A 52 0.67 3.37 -8.03
CA ILE A 52 0.83 4.17 -9.25
C ILE A 52 2.32 4.45 -9.52
N GLY A 53 3.07 4.86 -8.51
CA GLY A 53 4.51 5.10 -8.63
C GLY A 53 5.29 3.85 -9.03
N ALA A 54 4.91 2.68 -8.48
CA ALA A 54 5.49 1.40 -8.85
C ALA A 54 5.21 1.01 -10.31
N LEU A 55 3.99 1.25 -10.79
CA LEU A 55 3.56 0.92 -12.16
C LEU A 55 4.17 1.85 -13.21
N ILE A 56 4.42 3.12 -12.86
CA ILE A 56 4.94 4.13 -13.79
C ILE A 56 6.47 4.10 -13.87
N GLU A 57 7.15 4.12 -12.73
CA GLU A 57 8.61 4.27 -12.67
C GLU A 57 9.35 2.98 -12.25
N GLY A 58 8.62 1.97 -11.79
CA GLY A 58 9.14 0.66 -11.42
C GLY A 58 9.22 0.41 -9.90
N PRO A 59 9.63 -0.82 -9.51
CA PRO A 59 9.51 -1.30 -8.13
C PRO A 59 10.35 -0.51 -7.12
N LEU A 60 11.50 0.05 -7.53
CA LEU A 60 12.34 0.86 -6.65
C LEU A 60 11.65 2.18 -6.25
N VAL A 61 11.00 2.85 -7.20
CA VAL A 61 10.27 4.10 -6.93
C VAL A 61 9.04 3.82 -6.06
N GLY A 62 8.31 2.74 -6.37
CA GLY A 62 7.23 2.26 -5.51
C GLY A 62 7.68 1.98 -4.08
N ALA A 63 8.82 1.30 -3.90
CA ALA A 63 9.40 1.02 -2.60
C ALA A 63 9.73 2.30 -1.81
N LEU A 64 10.30 3.32 -2.46
CA LEU A 64 10.63 4.59 -1.81
C LEU A 64 9.38 5.37 -1.37
N ILE A 65 8.35 5.43 -2.23
CA ILE A 65 7.07 6.06 -1.88
C ILE A 65 6.40 5.28 -0.73
N GLY A 66 6.44 3.95 -0.80
CA GLY A 66 5.97 3.06 0.27
C GLY A 66 6.70 3.28 1.59
N ALA A 67 8.01 3.45 1.57
CA ALA A 67 8.79 3.74 2.78
C ALA A 67 8.34 5.05 3.43
N ILE A 68 8.18 6.11 2.64
CA ILE A 68 7.71 7.41 3.14
C ILE A 68 6.29 7.28 3.70
N PHE A 69 5.37 6.66 2.97
CA PHE A 69 4.01 6.42 3.44
C PHE A 69 3.97 5.58 4.73
N GLY A 70 4.84 4.58 4.86
CA GLY A 70 4.98 3.77 6.07
C GLY A 70 5.47 4.57 7.27
N LEU A 71 6.47 5.44 7.08
CA LEU A 71 6.96 6.35 8.12
C LEU A 71 5.85 7.33 8.55
N THR A 72 5.11 7.90 7.61
CA THR A 72 3.97 8.78 7.93
C THR A 72 2.88 8.02 8.67
N SER A 73 2.61 6.77 8.31
CA SER A 73 1.65 5.92 9.02
C SER A 73 2.06 5.67 10.47
N MET A 74 3.37 5.49 10.72
CA MET A 74 3.93 5.33 12.05
C MET A 74 3.83 6.62 12.86
N ILE A 75 4.19 7.78 12.28
CA ILE A 75 4.05 9.09 12.93
C ILE A 75 2.59 9.32 13.32
N ARG A 76 1.64 9.06 12.41
CA ARG A 76 0.20 9.18 12.69
C ARG A 76 -0.25 8.26 13.82
N ALA A 77 0.31 7.06 13.92
CA ALA A 77 -0.02 6.14 15.01
C ALA A 77 0.38 6.66 16.39
N PHE A 78 1.35 7.59 16.46
CA PHE A 78 1.71 8.29 17.70
C PHE A 78 0.91 9.59 17.91
N THR A 79 0.63 10.36 16.86
CA THR A 79 -0.04 11.67 16.97
C THR A 79 -1.56 11.58 17.04
N THR A 80 -2.17 10.54 16.47
CA THR A 80 -3.62 10.31 16.50
C THR A 80 -3.91 8.83 16.81
N PRO A 81 -3.83 8.43 18.09
CA PRO A 81 -4.01 7.05 18.50
C PRO A 81 -5.46 6.58 18.24
N THR A 82 -5.57 5.41 17.63
CA THR A 82 -6.81 4.66 17.44
C THR A 82 -6.66 3.31 18.16
N VAL A 83 -7.75 2.58 18.33
CA VAL A 83 -7.74 1.26 18.99
C VAL A 83 -6.74 0.27 18.37
N THR A 84 -6.42 0.39 17.09
CA THR A 84 -5.45 -0.48 16.38
C THR A 84 -4.08 0.17 16.12
N SER A 85 -3.83 1.39 16.64
CA SER A 85 -2.60 2.14 16.33
C SER A 85 -1.32 1.45 16.82
N PHE A 86 -1.39 0.63 17.88
CA PHE A 86 -0.24 -0.10 18.43
C PHE A 86 0.44 -1.03 17.40
N ILE A 87 -0.30 -1.51 16.40
CA ILE A 87 0.22 -2.36 15.31
C ILE A 87 1.23 -1.58 14.47
N PHE A 88 0.96 -0.29 14.23
CA PHE A 88 1.76 0.55 13.35
C PHE A 88 2.98 1.16 14.06
N TRP A 89 3.11 1.00 15.38
CA TRP A 89 4.35 1.30 16.10
C TRP A 89 5.49 0.36 15.70
N ASN A 90 5.17 -0.83 15.21
CA ASN A 90 6.17 -1.76 14.68
C ASN A 90 6.58 -1.33 13.25
N PRO A 91 7.86 -0.95 13.02
CA PRO A 91 8.33 -0.50 11.70
C PRO A 91 8.24 -1.59 10.64
N LEU A 92 8.22 -2.87 11.03
CA LEU A 92 8.03 -3.97 10.08
C LEU A 92 6.62 -3.93 9.46
N ILE A 93 5.60 -3.64 10.27
CA ILE A 93 4.22 -3.62 9.83
C ILE A 93 3.88 -2.28 9.15
N SER A 94 4.34 -1.17 9.73
CA SER A 94 4.16 0.15 9.11
C SER A 94 5.04 0.26 7.87
N VAL A 95 6.35 0.40 7.99
CA VAL A 95 7.26 0.63 6.84
C VAL A 95 7.39 -0.59 5.94
N GLY A 96 7.64 -1.78 6.51
CA GLY A 96 7.95 -2.99 5.73
C GLY A 96 6.83 -3.39 4.77
N VAL A 97 5.58 -3.45 5.24
CA VAL A 97 4.44 -3.79 4.38
C VAL A 97 4.23 -2.74 3.28
N ARG A 98 4.41 -1.44 3.57
CA ARG A 98 4.22 -0.41 2.53
C ARG A 98 5.30 -0.44 1.45
N ILE A 99 6.54 -0.75 1.81
CA ILE A 99 7.59 -1.04 0.84
C ILE A 99 7.18 -2.24 -0.03
N LEU A 100 6.67 -3.30 0.60
CA LEU A 100 6.28 -4.53 -0.09
C LEU A 100 5.18 -4.28 -1.15
N ILE A 101 4.20 -3.42 -0.87
CA ILE A 101 3.18 -3.00 -1.85
C ILE A 101 3.83 -2.48 -3.14
N GLY A 102 4.79 -1.55 -3.02
CA GLY A 102 5.47 -0.97 -4.16
C GLY A 102 6.34 -1.97 -4.92
N VAL A 103 7.04 -2.84 -4.17
CA VAL A 103 7.85 -3.92 -4.75
C VAL A 103 6.98 -4.90 -5.53
N VAL A 104 5.94 -5.44 -4.90
CA VAL A 104 5.03 -6.43 -5.50
C VAL A 104 4.34 -5.87 -6.73
N SER A 105 3.76 -4.67 -6.64
CA SER A 105 3.07 -4.04 -7.76
C SER A 105 4.00 -3.78 -8.95
N GLY A 106 5.22 -3.30 -8.68
CA GLY A 106 6.19 -3.01 -9.73
C GLY A 106 6.76 -4.26 -10.41
N TYR A 107 7.06 -5.32 -9.63
CA TYR A 107 7.57 -6.57 -10.19
C TYR A 107 6.50 -7.35 -10.94
N LEU A 108 5.27 -7.43 -10.42
CA LEU A 108 4.15 -8.08 -11.12
C LEU A 108 3.89 -7.43 -12.47
N TYR A 109 3.88 -6.10 -12.52
CA TYR A 109 3.64 -5.38 -13.74
C TYR A 109 4.72 -5.63 -14.80
N ARG A 110 5.98 -5.71 -14.36
CA ARG A 110 7.11 -6.07 -15.21
C ARG A 110 7.03 -7.53 -15.68
N ALA A 111 6.64 -8.45 -14.79
CA ALA A 111 6.44 -9.87 -15.12
C ALA A 111 5.33 -10.06 -16.16
N LEU A 112 4.27 -9.26 -16.08
CA LEU A 112 3.16 -9.21 -17.04
C LEU A 112 3.50 -8.44 -18.32
N LYS A 113 4.78 -8.22 -18.60
CA LYS A 113 5.31 -7.58 -19.81
C LYS A 113 4.71 -6.20 -20.08
N ASN A 114 4.37 -5.45 -19.02
CA ASN A 114 3.80 -4.09 -19.09
C ASN A 114 2.52 -3.97 -19.94
N ARG A 115 1.74 -5.06 -20.06
CA ARG A 115 0.46 -5.08 -20.78
C ARG A 115 -0.60 -4.24 -20.05
N LYS A 116 -1.63 -3.78 -20.77
CA LYS A 116 -2.75 -3.01 -20.19
C LYS A 116 -3.46 -3.79 -19.07
N SER A 117 -3.72 -5.08 -19.28
CA SER A 117 -4.28 -5.98 -18.25
C SER A 117 -3.37 -6.14 -17.04
N GLY A 118 -2.05 -6.01 -17.23
CA GLY A 118 -1.07 -6.07 -16.15
C GLY A 118 -1.17 -4.93 -15.15
N ILE A 119 -1.74 -3.77 -15.55
CA ILE A 119 -1.97 -2.64 -14.65
C ILE A 119 -3.02 -3.03 -13.60
N ALA A 120 -4.14 -3.61 -14.04
CA ALA A 120 -5.23 -4.04 -13.16
C ALA A 120 -4.77 -5.15 -12.19
N VAL A 121 -4.15 -6.22 -12.70
CA VAL A 121 -3.68 -7.33 -11.87
C VAL A 121 -2.67 -6.86 -10.82
N SER A 122 -1.74 -5.99 -11.22
CA SER A 122 -0.71 -5.50 -10.30
C SER A 122 -1.27 -4.53 -9.25
N ALA A 123 -2.27 -3.71 -9.61
CA ALA A 123 -2.94 -2.84 -8.65
C ALA A 123 -3.78 -3.64 -7.63
N PHE A 124 -4.50 -4.66 -8.11
CA PHE A 124 -5.28 -5.55 -7.25
C PHE A 124 -4.37 -6.28 -6.25
N LEU A 125 -3.31 -6.95 -6.75
CA LEU A 125 -2.39 -7.70 -5.89
C LEU A 125 -1.55 -6.79 -4.98
N GLY A 126 -1.21 -5.59 -5.45
CA GLY A 126 -0.59 -4.56 -4.62
C GLY A 126 -1.44 -4.16 -3.42
N SER A 127 -2.74 -3.97 -3.63
CA SER A 127 -3.69 -3.67 -2.55
C SER A 127 -3.87 -4.87 -1.61
N MET A 128 -4.01 -6.09 -2.15
CA MET A 128 -4.06 -7.32 -1.35
C MET A 128 -2.82 -7.53 -0.47
N THR A 129 -1.65 -7.09 -0.95
CA THR A 129 -0.41 -7.14 -0.17
C THR A 129 -0.50 -6.25 1.08
N ASN A 130 -1.22 -5.12 1.03
CA ASN A 130 -1.48 -4.30 2.20
C ASN A 130 -2.34 -5.06 3.21
N THR A 131 -3.50 -5.55 2.78
CA THR A 131 -4.47 -6.22 3.66
C THR A 131 -3.84 -7.46 4.31
N VAL A 132 -3.26 -8.35 3.50
CA VAL A 132 -2.63 -9.58 3.97
C VAL A 132 -1.40 -9.29 4.82
N GLY A 133 -0.57 -8.32 4.40
CA GLY A 133 0.65 -7.98 5.14
C GLY A 133 0.35 -7.36 6.51
N VAL A 134 -0.58 -6.41 6.60
CA VAL A 134 -0.93 -5.76 7.86
C VAL A 134 -1.68 -6.73 8.78
N LEU A 135 -2.76 -7.36 8.31
CA LEU A 135 -3.58 -8.24 9.15
C LEU A 135 -2.85 -9.56 9.47
N GLY A 136 -2.09 -10.11 8.53
CA GLY A 136 -1.29 -11.31 8.76
C GLY A 136 -0.19 -11.10 9.79
N LEU A 137 0.57 -9.99 9.71
CA LEU A 137 1.58 -9.69 10.72
C LEU A 137 0.95 -9.28 12.06
N ALA A 138 -0.18 -8.59 12.05
CA ALA A 138 -0.94 -8.31 13.28
C ALA A 138 -1.40 -9.60 13.97
N TYR A 139 -1.85 -10.59 13.19
CA TYR A 139 -2.20 -11.91 13.70
C TYR A 139 -0.99 -12.65 14.29
N LEU A 140 0.15 -12.67 13.60
CA LEU A 140 1.32 -13.41 14.07
C LEU A 140 2.00 -12.79 15.30
N ILE A 141 2.04 -11.46 15.38
CA ILE A 141 2.83 -10.74 16.39
C ILE A 141 1.96 -10.21 17.55
N TYR A 142 0.71 -9.82 17.27
CA TYR A 142 -0.12 -9.08 18.21
C TYR A 142 -1.52 -9.70 18.43
N PHE A 143 -1.69 -11.02 18.22
CA PHE A 143 -2.99 -11.69 18.27
C PHE A 143 -3.83 -11.32 19.51
N GLU A 144 -3.26 -11.45 20.71
CA GLU A 144 -4.01 -11.23 21.95
C GLU A 144 -4.39 -9.75 22.16
N ALA A 145 -3.47 -8.84 21.85
CA ALA A 145 -3.73 -7.40 21.92
C ALA A 145 -4.77 -6.97 20.88
N PHE A 146 -4.73 -7.56 19.68
CA PHE A 146 -5.67 -7.30 18.60
C PHE A 146 -7.07 -7.82 18.91
N ALA A 147 -7.19 -9.06 19.39
CA ALA A 147 -8.45 -9.65 19.83
C ALA A 147 -9.10 -8.81 20.93
N LYS A 148 -8.31 -8.40 21.94
CA LYS A 148 -8.79 -7.54 23.04
C LYS A 148 -9.21 -6.15 22.57
N ALA A 149 -8.44 -5.53 21.67
CA ALA A 149 -8.74 -4.19 21.13
C ALA A 149 -10.05 -4.14 20.31
N LEU A 150 -10.40 -5.25 19.66
CA LEU A 150 -11.63 -5.38 18.87
C LEU A 150 -12.80 -6.00 19.65
N GLY A 151 -12.59 -6.41 20.91
CA GLY A 151 -13.61 -7.03 21.74
C GLY A 151 -13.98 -8.47 21.31
N PHE A 152 -13.14 -9.14 20.53
CA PHE A 152 -13.37 -10.54 20.14
C PHE A 152 -12.86 -11.52 21.22
N THR A 153 -13.58 -12.62 21.40
CA THR A 153 -13.07 -13.79 22.15
C THR A 153 -11.91 -14.43 21.37
N ARG A 154 -10.99 -15.13 22.06
CA ARG A 154 -9.84 -15.79 21.41
C ARG A 154 -10.25 -16.73 20.25
N GLU A 155 -11.41 -17.38 20.39
CA GLU A 155 -11.97 -18.29 19.39
C GLU A 155 -12.59 -17.55 18.20
N ALA A 156 -13.21 -16.39 18.42
CA ALA A 156 -13.83 -15.58 17.36
C ALA A 156 -12.84 -14.64 16.65
N ALA A 157 -11.66 -14.38 17.23
CA ALA A 157 -10.72 -13.40 16.72
C ALA A 157 -10.18 -13.75 15.32
N THR A 158 -9.98 -15.04 15.00
CA THR A 158 -9.55 -15.50 13.67
C THR A 158 -10.61 -15.23 12.59
N LEU A 159 -11.86 -15.56 12.90
CA LEU A 159 -13.03 -15.29 12.05
C LEU A 159 -13.26 -13.79 11.88
N GLY A 160 -13.13 -13.00 12.95
CA GLY A 160 -13.23 -11.54 12.91
C GLY A 160 -12.12 -10.89 12.08
N LEU A 161 -10.90 -11.41 12.13
CA LEU A 161 -9.80 -10.96 11.27
C LEU A 161 -10.07 -11.24 9.79
N LEU A 162 -10.53 -12.45 9.47
CA LEU A 162 -10.89 -12.83 8.12
C LEU A 162 -12.06 -12.00 7.59
N SER A 163 -13.04 -11.68 8.45
CA SER A 163 -14.15 -10.82 8.06
C SER A 163 -13.65 -9.41 7.76
N ILE A 164 -12.80 -8.82 8.61
CA ILE A 164 -12.19 -7.49 8.36
C ILE A 164 -11.38 -7.50 7.07
N ALA A 165 -10.61 -8.56 6.82
CA ALA A 165 -9.83 -8.71 5.60
C ALA A 165 -10.73 -8.77 4.36
N ALA A 166 -11.84 -9.50 4.43
CA ALA A 166 -12.78 -9.64 3.31
C ALA A 166 -13.57 -8.33 3.07
N THR A 167 -14.08 -7.69 4.13
CA THR A 167 -14.93 -6.51 4.02
C THR A 167 -14.17 -5.24 3.64
N ASN A 168 -12.90 -5.12 4.02
CA ASN A 168 -12.08 -3.97 3.65
C ASN A 168 -11.16 -4.27 2.47
N GLY A 169 -10.52 -5.45 2.44
CA GLY A 169 -9.52 -5.77 1.44
C GLY A 169 -10.08 -5.83 0.02
N ILE A 170 -11.18 -6.55 -0.20
CA ILE A 170 -11.74 -6.71 -1.55
C ILE A 170 -12.17 -5.35 -2.14
N PRO A 171 -12.95 -4.51 -1.43
CA PRO A 171 -13.32 -3.18 -1.93
C PRO A 171 -12.11 -2.28 -2.18
N GLU A 172 -11.11 -2.30 -1.32
CA GLU A 172 -9.86 -1.55 -1.52
C GLU A 172 -9.13 -1.99 -2.78
N ALA A 173 -9.03 -3.29 -3.04
CA ALA A 173 -8.35 -3.81 -4.23
C ALA A 173 -9.14 -3.54 -5.51
N VAL A 174 -10.47 -3.54 -5.46
CA VAL A 174 -11.29 -3.11 -6.61
C VAL A 174 -11.09 -1.62 -6.86
N LEU A 175 -11.13 -0.80 -5.82
CA LEU A 175 -10.94 0.65 -5.91
C LEU A 175 -9.53 1.01 -6.42
N SER A 176 -8.50 0.27 -5.98
CA SER A 176 -7.13 0.45 -6.44
C SER A 176 -7.01 0.20 -7.95
N VAL A 177 -7.73 -0.80 -8.49
CA VAL A 177 -7.80 -1.06 -9.93
C VAL A 177 -8.53 0.07 -10.65
N LEU A 178 -9.72 0.44 -10.17
CA LEU A 178 -10.56 1.48 -10.77
C LEU A 178 -9.83 2.83 -10.88
N ILE A 179 -8.97 3.16 -9.91
CA ILE A 179 -8.20 4.41 -9.92
C ILE A 179 -6.88 4.24 -10.68
N SER A 180 -6.11 3.18 -10.44
CA SER A 180 -4.76 3.05 -11.00
C SER A 180 -4.78 2.84 -12.52
N VAL A 181 -5.76 2.12 -13.05
CA VAL A 181 -5.86 1.85 -14.49
C VAL A 181 -6.00 3.13 -15.32
N PRO A 182 -7.01 3.99 -15.12
CA PRO A 182 -7.16 5.22 -15.90
C PRO A 182 -5.97 6.17 -15.70
N VAL A 183 -5.45 6.29 -14.47
CA VAL A 183 -4.30 7.18 -14.18
C VAL A 183 -3.05 6.74 -14.94
N VAL A 184 -2.69 5.45 -14.89
CA VAL A 184 -1.51 4.93 -15.59
C VAL A 184 -1.69 4.97 -17.11
N LEU A 185 -2.90 4.72 -17.63
CA LEU A 185 -3.19 4.83 -19.06
C LEU A 185 -3.12 6.28 -19.55
N ALA A 186 -3.71 7.22 -18.82
CA ALA A 186 -3.63 8.65 -19.12
C ALA A 186 -2.17 9.13 -19.11
N TYR A 187 -1.40 8.71 -18.10
CA TYR A 187 0.03 8.99 -18.01
C TYR A 187 0.80 8.51 -19.24
N LYS A 188 0.58 7.26 -19.65
CA LYS A 188 1.21 6.68 -20.84
C LYS A 188 0.83 7.38 -22.14
N LYS A 189 -0.38 7.96 -22.20
CA LYS A 189 -0.85 8.71 -23.38
C LYS A 189 -0.17 10.07 -23.49
N ILE A 190 0.07 10.76 -22.37
CA ILE A 190 0.74 12.07 -22.33
C ILE A 190 2.25 11.96 -22.57
N LYS A 191 2.87 10.86 -22.15
CA LYS A 191 4.30 10.61 -22.37
C LYS A 191 4.66 10.27 -23.82
N LYS A 192 3.67 9.84 -24.62
CA LYS A 192 3.86 9.58 -26.06
C LYS A 192 3.90 10.90 -26.81
#